data_AF-A0A520WYU8-F1
#
_entry.id   AF-A0A520WYU8-F1
#
_cell.length_a   1.000
_cell.length_b   1.000
_cell.length_c   1.000
_cell.angle_alpha   90.00
_cell.angle_beta   90.00
_cell.angle_gamma   90.00
#
_symmetry.space_group_name_H-M   'P 1'
#
loop_
_entity.id
_entity.type
_entity.pdbx_description
1 polymer ?
#
loop_
_entity_poly.entity_id
_entity_poly.type
_entity_poly.pdbx_seq_one_letter_code
_entity_poly.pdbx_strand_id
1 'polypeptide(L)'
;MPNFNRMLDSHGVDFEQITAGKHKRTVTMFGKNTDEDRAKLKEELEDVHALFKDAIAKYRSDLDLDKVATGEYWYGTRALDLGLADELRTSDELLGEKAGDRDLYRVEYKIKQTLQKRVMGNVDGAIEKAQESSWRRKLESRLPR
;
A
#
# COMPACT_ATOMS: atom_id res chain seq x y z
N MET A 1 19.46 -3.43 -8.79
CA MET A 1 19.29 -4.74 -8.14
C MET A 1 20.63 -5.46 -8.09
N PRO A 2 21.04 -6.02 -6.94
CA PRO A 2 22.22 -6.88 -6.86
C PRO A 2 21.98 -8.18 -7.66
N ASN A 3 23.04 -8.73 -8.24
CA ASN A 3 23.02 -10.02 -8.93
C ASN A 3 24.00 -10.98 -8.23
N PHE A 4 23.48 -12.10 -7.76
CA PHE A 4 24.19 -13.11 -6.97
C PHE A 4 24.63 -14.31 -7.81
N ASN A 5 24.41 -14.31 -9.13
CA ASN A 5 24.79 -15.43 -10.00
C ASN A 5 26.27 -15.80 -9.85
N ARG A 6 27.18 -14.81 -9.86
CA ARG A 6 28.62 -15.05 -9.68
C ARG A 6 28.99 -15.65 -8.31
N MET A 7 28.24 -15.30 -7.26
CA MET A 7 28.44 -15.85 -5.92
C MET A 7 27.97 -17.31 -5.85
N LEU A 8 26.83 -17.62 -6.48
CA LEU A 8 26.32 -18.98 -6.54
C LEU A 8 27.26 -19.89 -7.36
N ASP A 9 27.70 -19.41 -8.52
CA ASP A 9 28.66 -20.11 -9.38
C ASP A 9 29.97 -20.40 -8.62
N SER A 10 30.49 -19.45 -7.83
CA SER A 10 31.73 -19.64 -7.06
C SER A 10 31.59 -20.64 -5.91
N HIS A 11 30.37 -20.96 -5.49
CA HIS A 11 30.07 -21.95 -4.44
C HIS A 11 29.50 -23.26 -5.02
N GLY A 12 29.47 -23.41 -6.34
CA GLY A 12 28.95 -24.61 -7.01
C GLY A 12 27.45 -24.81 -6.83
N VAL A 13 26.69 -23.71 -6.65
CA VAL A 13 25.23 -23.76 -6.53
C VAL A 13 24.60 -23.48 -7.88
N ASP A 14 23.95 -24.49 -8.44
CA ASP A 14 23.18 -24.34 -9.67
C ASP A 14 21.81 -23.70 -9.39
N PHE A 15 21.49 -22.64 -10.13
CA PHE A 15 20.17 -22.01 -10.11
C PHE A 15 19.45 -22.25 -11.43
N GLU A 16 18.49 -23.17 -11.44
CA GLU A 16 17.69 -23.46 -12.62
C GLU A 16 16.47 -22.54 -12.71
N GLN A 17 16.33 -21.86 -13.84
CA GLN A 17 15.27 -20.90 -14.06
C GLN A 17 14.45 -21.22 -15.30
N ILE A 18 13.26 -21.79 -15.09
CA ILE A 18 12.32 -22.09 -16.17
C ILE A 18 11.43 -20.86 -16.43
N THR A 19 11.38 -20.42 -17.68
CA THR A 19 10.52 -19.33 -18.16
C THR A 19 9.88 -19.69 -19.50
N ALA A 20 8.73 -19.11 -19.80
CA ALA A 20 8.06 -19.27 -21.09
C ALA A 20 8.25 -18.01 -21.94
N GLY A 21 8.83 -18.12 -23.13
CA GLY A 21 9.09 -16.98 -24.03
C GLY A 21 10.34 -16.18 -23.65
N LYS A 22 10.95 -15.53 -24.66
CA LYS A 22 12.31 -14.95 -24.59
C LYS A 22 12.45 -13.81 -23.56
N HIS A 23 11.37 -13.11 -23.19
CA HIS A 23 11.42 -11.89 -22.37
C HIS A 23 10.51 -11.91 -21.13
N LYS A 24 9.98 -13.06 -20.69
CA LYS A 24 9.11 -13.09 -19.49
C LYS A 24 9.83 -12.75 -18.17
N ARG A 25 11.18 -12.74 -18.16
CA ARG A 25 12.01 -12.30 -17.03
C ARG A 25 13.26 -11.61 -17.56
N THR A 26 13.21 -10.29 -17.67
CA THR A 26 14.29 -9.45 -18.19
C THR A 26 15.47 -9.40 -17.22
N VAL A 27 15.28 -9.11 -15.93
CA VAL A 27 16.39 -9.03 -14.97
C VAL A 27 16.08 -9.83 -13.70
N THR A 28 17.04 -10.64 -13.26
CA THR A 28 16.89 -11.55 -12.12
C THR A 28 18.01 -11.39 -11.10
N MET A 29 17.78 -11.82 -9.86
CA MET A 29 18.78 -11.75 -8.78
C MET A 29 19.75 -12.95 -8.80
N PHE A 30 19.36 -14.09 -9.37
CA PHE A 30 20.12 -15.34 -9.27
C PHE A 30 20.53 -15.94 -10.62
N GLY A 31 19.84 -15.58 -11.71
CA GLY A 31 20.23 -15.94 -13.07
C GLY A 31 21.23 -14.96 -13.67
N LYS A 32 21.82 -15.34 -14.81
CA LYS A 32 22.74 -14.48 -15.57
C LYS A 32 21.93 -13.44 -16.35
N ASN A 33 22.13 -12.15 -16.03
CA ASN A 33 21.51 -11.05 -16.76
C ASN A 33 22.40 -10.64 -17.93
N THR A 34 21.88 -10.72 -19.16
CA THR A 34 22.59 -10.27 -20.37
C THR A 34 22.46 -8.76 -20.59
N ASP A 35 23.15 -8.21 -21.60
CA ASP A 35 22.98 -6.81 -21.99
C ASP A 35 21.64 -6.58 -22.70
N GLU A 36 21.18 -7.57 -23.47
CA GLU A 36 19.86 -7.57 -24.14
C GLU A 36 18.71 -7.48 -23.13
N ASP A 37 18.83 -8.25 -22.05
CA ASP A 37 17.94 -8.24 -20.88
C ASP A 37 17.84 -6.86 -20.19
N ARG A 38 19.00 -6.20 -20.03
CA ARG A 38 19.05 -4.85 -19.43
C ARG A 38 18.46 -3.80 -20.37
N ALA A 39 18.75 -3.92 -21.66
CA ALA A 39 18.19 -3.03 -22.68
C ALA A 39 16.67 -3.14 -22.74
N LYS A 40 16.12 -4.36 -22.71
CA LYS A 40 14.68 -4.56 -22.72
C LYS A 40 14.00 -4.04 -21.45
N LEU A 41 14.61 -4.22 -20.27
CA LEU A 41 14.07 -3.63 -19.03
C LEU A 41 14.08 -2.11 -19.07
N LYS A 42 15.12 -1.51 -19.66
CA LYS A 42 15.20 -0.06 -19.81
C LYS A 42 14.09 0.47 -20.72
N GLU A 43 13.84 -0.18 -21.85
CA GLU A 43 12.73 0.12 -22.75
C GLU A 43 11.38 0.05 -22.00
N GLU A 44 11.14 -1.02 -21.25
CA GLU A 44 9.90 -1.18 -20.46
C GLU A 44 9.73 -0.07 -19.41
N LEU A 45 10.81 0.37 -18.77
CA LEU A 45 10.76 1.49 -17.81
C LEU A 45 10.48 2.82 -18.50
N GLU A 46 11.06 3.06 -19.68
CA GLU A 46 10.80 4.25 -20.49
C GLU A 46 9.34 4.30 -20.96
N ASP A 47 8.77 3.16 -21.39
CA ASP A 47 7.36 3.04 -21.76
C ASP A 47 6.42 3.35 -20.59
N VAL A 48 6.69 2.78 -19.41
CA VAL A 48 5.91 3.06 -18.20
C VAL A 48 6.03 4.54 -17.80
N HIS A 49 7.21 5.14 -17.93
CA HIS A 49 7.42 6.57 -17.65
C HIS A 49 6.66 7.47 -18.64
N ALA A 50 6.61 7.10 -19.92
CA ALA A 50 5.80 7.79 -20.92
C ALA A 50 4.30 7.71 -20.58
N LEU A 51 3.79 6.53 -20.27
CA LEU A 51 2.39 6.35 -19.85
C LEU A 51 2.03 7.17 -18.61
N PHE A 52 2.94 7.26 -17.64
CA PHE A 52 2.78 8.10 -16.46
C PHE A 52 2.67 9.59 -16.81
N LYS A 53 3.56 10.09 -17.68
CA LYS A 53 3.54 11.47 -18.16
C LYS A 53 2.26 11.79 -18.93
N ASP A 54 1.82 10.89 -19.82
CA ASP A 54 0.58 11.03 -20.57
C ASP A 54 -0.65 11.10 -19.66
N ALA A 55 -0.69 10.28 -18.61
CA ALA A 55 -1.77 10.31 -17.62
C ALA A 55 -1.83 11.67 -16.90
N ILE A 56 -0.69 12.25 -16.54
CA ILE A 56 -0.64 13.57 -15.90
C ILE A 56 -1.06 14.66 -16.89
N ALA A 57 -0.48 14.69 -18.10
CA ALA A 57 -0.82 15.67 -19.13
C ALA A 57 -2.32 15.70 -19.44
N LYS A 58 -2.98 14.53 -19.44
CA LYS A 58 -4.41 14.41 -19.69
C LYS A 58 -5.28 15.16 -18.67
N TYR A 59 -4.90 15.12 -17.40
CA TYR A 59 -5.69 15.75 -16.32
C TYR A 59 -5.14 17.12 -15.90
N ARG A 60 -3.88 17.43 -16.24
CA ARG A 60 -3.19 18.68 -15.92
C ARG A 60 -2.31 19.13 -17.09
N SER A 61 -2.94 19.64 -18.14
CA SER A 61 -2.27 20.07 -19.37
C SER A 61 -1.27 21.21 -19.17
N ASP A 62 -1.51 22.05 -18.16
CA ASP A 62 -0.74 23.26 -17.92
C ASP A 62 0.51 23.01 -17.04
N LEU A 63 0.72 21.74 -16.64
CA LEU A 63 1.79 21.33 -15.76
C LEU A 63 3.11 21.15 -16.52
N ASP A 64 4.19 21.71 -15.99
CA ASP A 64 5.55 21.45 -16.47
C ASP A 64 6.00 20.03 -16.05
N LEU A 65 5.79 19.06 -16.93
CA LEU A 65 6.09 17.66 -16.69
C LEU A 65 7.57 17.37 -16.46
N ASP A 66 8.47 18.09 -17.14
CA ASP A 66 9.91 17.85 -17.01
C ASP A 66 10.41 18.21 -15.62
N LYS A 67 9.76 19.17 -14.96
CA LYS A 67 10.06 19.59 -13.59
C LYS A 67 9.54 18.63 -12.52
N VAL A 68 8.45 17.91 -12.78
CA VAL A 68 7.76 17.09 -11.76
C VAL A 68 7.93 15.59 -11.94
N ALA A 69 8.18 15.11 -13.17
CA ALA A 69 8.28 13.69 -13.50
C ALA A 69 9.73 13.16 -13.40
N THR A 70 10.51 13.67 -12.45
CA THR A 70 11.92 13.33 -12.21
C THR A 70 12.12 12.09 -11.34
N GLY A 71 11.05 11.59 -10.71
CA GLY A 71 11.11 10.50 -9.72
C GLY A 71 11.32 10.98 -8.28
N GLU A 72 11.38 12.30 -8.07
CA GLU A 72 11.41 12.92 -6.74
C GLU A 72 10.04 12.91 -6.06
N TYR A 73 10.03 13.06 -4.74
CA TYR A 73 8.82 13.22 -3.95
C TYR A 73 8.63 14.67 -3.54
N TRP A 74 7.36 15.10 -3.46
CA TRP A 74 6.99 16.47 -3.12
C TRP A 74 6.12 16.48 -1.85
N TYR A 75 6.45 17.35 -0.89
CA TYR A 75 5.57 17.63 0.26
C TYR A 75 4.31 18.37 -0.20
N GLY A 76 3.21 18.24 0.55
CA GLY A 76 1.89 18.76 0.14
C GLY A 76 1.88 20.23 -0.28
N THR A 77 2.53 21.12 0.47
CA THR A 77 2.63 22.55 0.11
C THR A 77 3.38 22.76 -1.20
N ARG A 78 4.48 22.02 -1.41
CA ARG A 78 5.23 22.06 -2.65
C ARG A 78 4.44 21.48 -3.82
N ALA A 79 3.64 20.45 -3.57
CA ALA A 79 2.77 19.86 -4.56
C ALA A 79 1.70 20.86 -5.04
N LEU A 80 1.14 21.67 -4.13
CA LEU A 80 0.26 22.79 -4.53
C LEU A 80 0.98 23.79 -5.42
N ASP A 81 2.16 24.28 -4.99
CA ASP A 81 2.92 25.28 -5.75
C ASP A 81 3.29 24.80 -7.16
N LEU A 82 3.51 23.49 -7.29
CA LEU A 82 3.84 22.85 -8.56
C LEU A 82 2.59 22.52 -9.39
N GLY A 83 1.37 22.69 -8.88
CA GLY A 83 0.13 22.29 -9.57
C GLY A 83 -0.13 20.78 -9.54
N LEU A 84 0.55 20.03 -8.67
CA LEU A 84 0.36 18.61 -8.43
C LEU A 84 -0.78 18.30 -7.44
N ALA A 85 -1.28 19.30 -6.75
CA ALA A 85 -2.46 19.21 -5.90
C ALA A 85 -3.32 20.45 -6.10
N ASP A 86 -4.63 20.30 -5.94
CA ASP A 86 -5.59 21.40 -6.14
C ASP A 86 -5.86 22.14 -4.83
N GLU A 87 -5.87 21.42 -3.70
CA GLU A 87 -6.11 21.98 -2.36
C GLU A 87 -5.43 21.12 -1.28
N LEU A 88 -5.04 21.74 -0.16
CA LEU A 88 -4.64 21.05 1.07
C LEU A 88 -5.71 21.21 2.13
N ARG A 89 -6.35 20.10 2.48
CA ARG A 89 -7.37 20.02 3.52
C ARG A 89 -7.43 18.62 4.10
N THR A 90 -8.09 18.49 5.24
CA THR A 90 -8.38 17.20 5.86
C THR A 90 -9.64 16.57 5.27
N SER A 91 -9.79 15.25 5.46
CA SER A 91 -11.00 14.52 5.08
C SER A 91 -12.24 15.07 5.78
N ASP A 92 -12.11 15.48 7.04
CA ASP A 92 -13.22 15.94 7.87
C ASP A 92 -13.73 17.30 7.40
N GLU A 93 -12.83 18.21 7.03
CA GLU A 93 -13.19 19.48 6.39
C GLU A 93 -13.89 19.24 5.05
N LEU A 94 -13.42 18.29 4.24
CA LEU A 94 -14.06 17.94 2.95
C LEU A 94 -15.47 17.39 3.13
N LEU A 95 -15.65 16.43 4.03
CA LEU A 95 -16.95 15.84 4.30
C LEU A 95 -17.89 16.86 4.95
N GLY A 96 -17.40 17.68 5.87
CA GLY A 96 -18.18 18.73 6.52
C GLY A 96 -18.74 19.76 5.53
N GLU A 97 -17.93 20.19 4.56
CA GLU A 97 -18.39 21.08 3.48
C GLU A 97 -19.45 20.39 2.60
N LYS A 98 -19.18 19.17 2.14
CA LYS A 98 -20.08 18.45 1.22
C LYS A 98 -21.37 17.94 1.87
N ALA A 99 -21.44 17.89 3.20
CA ALA A 99 -22.66 17.53 3.91
C ALA A 99 -23.79 18.54 3.72
N GLY A 100 -23.48 19.78 3.30
CA GLY A 100 -24.48 20.81 3.06
C GLY A 100 -25.30 20.62 1.78
N ASP A 101 -24.72 20.01 0.75
CA ASP A 101 -25.31 19.86 -0.59
C ASP A 101 -25.43 18.40 -1.07
N ARG A 102 -24.89 17.43 -0.31
CA ARG A 102 -24.83 16.01 -0.72
C ARG A 102 -25.09 15.06 0.44
N ASP A 103 -25.67 13.91 0.11
CA ASP A 103 -25.78 12.80 1.04
C ASP A 103 -24.42 12.15 1.29
N LEU A 104 -24.10 11.94 2.57
CA LEU A 104 -22.87 11.25 2.98
C LEU A 104 -23.17 9.81 3.38
N TYR A 105 -22.49 8.87 2.73
CA TYR A 105 -22.63 7.43 3.00
C TYR A 105 -21.37 6.88 3.66
N ARG A 106 -21.56 6.15 4.78
CA ARG A 106 -20.49 5.36 5.39
C ARG A 106 -20.46 3.96 4.79
N VAL A 107 -19.39 3.65 4.07
CA VAL A 107 -19.15 2.32 3.52
C VAL A 107 -18.12 1.60 4.40
N GLU A 108 -18.49 0.43 4.92
CA GLU A 108 -17.60 -0.41 5.70
C GLU A 108 -17.43 -1.77 5.02
N TYR A 109 -16.18 -2.16 4.77
CA TYR A 109 -15.88 -3.53 4.37
C TYR A 109 -15.82 -4.44 5.60
N LYS A 110 -16.74 -5.38 5.72
CA LYS A 110 -16.76 -6.37 6.81
C LYS A 110 -16.24 -7.71 6.32
N ILE A 111 -15.06 -8.10 6.81
CA ILE A 111 -14.53 -9.44 6.60
C ILE A 111 -15.49 -10.45 7.26
N LYS A 112 -16.03 -11.38 6.47
CA LYS A 112 -16.87 -12.47 6.97
C LYS A 112 -16.08 -13.28 8.00
N GLN A 113 -16.46 -13.16 9.27
CA GLN A 113 -15.89 -14.01 10.32
C GLN A 113 -16.45 -15.42 10.16
N THR A 114 -15.60 -16.43 10.32
CA THR A 114 -16.03 -17.83 10.38
C THR A 114 -16.98 -18.01 11.57
N LEU A 115 -17.94 -18.95 11.45
CA LEU A 115 -18.93 -19.21 12.50
C LEU A 115 -18.26 -19.51 13.86
N GLN A 116 -17.15 -20.25 13.85
CA GLN A 116 -16.34 -20.55 15.03
C GLN A 116 -15.87 -19.28 15.75
N LYS A 117 -15.36 -18.29 14.99
CA LYS A 117 -14.86 -17.03 15.56
C LYS A 117 -15.99 -16.13 16.07
N ARG A 118 -17.19 -16.19 15.48
CA ARG A 118 -18.39 -15.49 15.99
C ARG A 118 -18.88 -16.06 17.32
N VAL A 119 -18.82 -17.39 17.48
CA VAL A 119 -19.20 -18.06 18.73
C VAL A 119 -18.16 -17.81 19.81
N MET A 120 -16.88 -17.94 19.50
CA MET A 120 -15.79 -17.76 20.47
C MET A 120 -15.69 -16.31 20.98
N GLY A 121 -15.83 -15.32 20.09
CA GLY A 121 -15.81 -13.90 20.49
C GLY A 121 -16.97 -13.47 21.39
N ASN A 122 -18.11 -14.17 21.35
CA ASN A 122 -19.23 -13.92 22.28
C ASN A 122 -19.00 -14.58 23.65
N VAL A 123 -18.21 -15.66 23.71
CA VAL A 123 -17.83 -16.35 24.95
C VAL A 123 -16.80 -15.53 25.73
N ASP A 124 -15.79 -14.97 25.04
CA ASP A 124 -14.77 -14.13 25.68
C ASP A 124 -15.41 -12.90 26.37
N GLY A 125 -16.30 -12.20 25.67
CA GLY A 125 -17.02 -11.04 26.23
C GLY A 125 -18.01 -11.39 27.36
N ALA A 126 -18.49 -12.64 27.43
CA ALA A 126 -19.34 -13.11 28.52
C ALA A 126 -18.51 -13.50 29.76
N ILE A 127 -17.33 -14.10 29.55
CA ILE A 127 -16.38 -14.44 30.62
C ILE A 127 -15.82 -13.16 31.25
N GLU A 128 -15.47 -12.16 30.46
CA GLU A 128 -14.95 -10.87 30.94
C GLU A 128 -15.99 -10.13 31.80
N LYS A 129 -17.25 -10.06 31.35
CA LYS A 129 -18.36 -9.47 32.13
C LYS A 129 -18.66 -10.25 33.41
N ALA A 130 -18.60 -11.58 33.37
CA ALA A 130 -18.79 -12.42 34.55
C ALA A 130 -17.67 -12.22 35.57
N GLN A 131 -16.42 -12.11 35.10
CA GLN A 131 -15.26 -11.80 35.94
C GLN A 131 -15.40 -10.40 36.57
N GLU A 132 -15.66 -9.34 35.80
CA GLU A 132 -15.84 -7.99 36.35
C GLU A 132 -16.96 -7.91 37.40
N SER A 133 -18.08 -8.61 37.17
CA SER A 133 -19.20 -8.64 38.11
C SER A 133 -18.86 -9.35 39.43
N SER A 134 -18.01 -10.38 39.36
CA SER A 134 -17.53 -11.13 40.52
C SER A 134 -16.46 -10.36 41.30
N TRP A 135 -15.54 -9.69 40.58
CA TRP A 135 -14.54 -8.79 41.17
C TRP A 135 -15.20 -7.60 41.87
N ARG A 136 -16.24 -6.98 41.30
CA ARG A 136 -17.03 -5.92 41.94
C ARG A 136 -17.70 -6.38 43.24
N ARG A 137 -18.42 -7.51 43.22
CA ARG A 137 -19.06 -8.07 44.43
C ARG A 137 -18.06 -8.39 45.53
N LYS A 138 -16.88 -8.88 45.17
CA LYS A 138 -15.82 -9.26 46.13
C LYS A 138 -15.04 -8.06 46.68
N LEU A 139 -14.98 -6.95 45.94
CA LEU A 139 -14.41 -5.67 46.41
C LEU A 139 -15.38 -4.97 47.37
N GLU A 140 -16.66 -4.90 47.02
CA GLU A 140 -17.71 -4.28 47.85
C GLU A 140 -17.91 -5.00 49.19
N SER A 141 -17.66 -6.31 49.26
CA SER A 141 -17.75 -7.09 50.50
C SER A 141 -16.53 -6.95 51.43
N ARG A 142 -15.46 -6.24 51.02
CA ARG A 142 -14.21 -6.11 51.79
C ARG A 142 -13.89 -4.69 52.25
N LEU A 143 -14.74 -3.71 51.95
CA LEU A 143 -14.60 -2.36 52.47
C LEU A 143 -15.35 -2.24 53.81
N PRO A 144 -14.67 -1.87 54.92
CA PRO A 144 -15.36 -1.54 56.16
C PRO A 144 -16.15 -0.26 55.96
N ARG A 145 -17.36 -0.21 56.53
CA ARG A 145 -18.21 1.00 56.55
C ARG A 145 -17.56 2.12 57.34
#